data_AF-A0A7I0JD00-F1
#
_entry.id   AF-A0A7I0JD00-F1
#
_cell.length_a   1.000
_cell.length_b   1.000
_cell.length_c   1.000
_cell.angle_alpha   90.00
_cell.angle_beta   90.00
_cell.angle_gamma   90.00
#
_symmetry.space_group_name_H-M   'P 1'
#
loop_
_entity.id
_entity.type
_entity.pdbx_description
1 polymer ?
#
loop_
_entity_poly.entity_id
_entity_poly.type
_entity_poly.pdbx_seq_one_letter_code
_entity_poly.pdbx_strand_id
1 'polypeptide(L)'
;ARTQVQATKASVENLNLLQQGKGEIALALGDSVKRAAEGNTEAGFPGKLDKLRGIAAIYPNYIQIVASKKSGIKTLADLQGKSLSVGAPASGTELNARAIFAAAGLKYEDLGRVEYLPFAESVELIKNRQ
;
A
#
# COMPACT_ATOMS: atom_id res chain seq x y z
N ALA A 1 2.31 32.36 3.37
CA ALA A 1 1.76 31.10 3.92
C ALA A 1 2.90 30.10 4.08
N ARG A 2 2.96 29.36 5.20
CA ARG A 2 4.01 28.34 5.44
C ARG A 2 3.45 26.98 5.03
N THR A 3 4.04 26.38 4.01
CA THR A 3 3.70 25.00 3.60
C THR A 3 4.10 24.03 4.69
N GLN A 4 3.23 23.07 4.99
CA GLN A 4 3.52 21.95 5.88
C GLN A 4 3.41 20.64 5.09
N VAL A 5 4.22 19.67 5.47
CA VAL A 5 4.20 18.32 4.90
C VAL A 5 3.89 17.34 6.02
N GLN A 6 2.93 16.45 5.78
CA GLN A 6 2.50 15.44 6.74
C GLN A 6 2.86 14.04 6.21
N ALA A 7 3.52 13.24 7.05
CA ALA A 7 3.68 11.82 6.78
C ALA A 7 2.36 11.09 7.04
N THR A 8 2.00 10.17 6.15
CA THR A 8 0.75 9.40 6.20
C THR A 8 1.01 7.92 5.90
N LYS A 9 -0.01 7.08 6.06
CA LYS A 9 -0.07 5.68 5.66
C LYS A 9 -0.27 5.47 4.15
N ALA A 10 0.04 6.50 3.34
CA ALA A 10 -0.03 6.52 1.88
C ALA A 10 -1.43 6.80 1.28
N SER A 11 -1.71 6.26 0.09
CA SER A 11 -2.73 6.78 -0.84
C SER A 11 -4.14 6.82 -0.28
N VAL A 12 -4.62 5.80 0.41
CA VAL A 12 -6.00 5.77 0.95
C VAL A 12 -6.19 6.83 2.04
N GLU A 13 -5.24 6.97 2.97
CA GLU A 13 -5.29 8.02 3.99
C GLU A 13 -5.24 9.41 3.34
N ASN A 14 -4.34 9.61 2.38
CA ASN A 14 -4.22 10.86 1.63
C ASN A 14 -5.56 11.26 0.98
N LEU A 15 -6.21 10.34 0.27
CA LEU A 15 -7.47 10.62 -0.43
C LEU A 15 -8.62 10.89 0.56
N ASN A 16 -8.66 10.19 1.70
CA ASN A 16 -9.63 10.46 2.76
C ASN A 16 -9.41 11.83 3.42
N LEU A 17 -8.14 12.24 3.68
CA LEU A 17 -7.82 13.56 4.22
C LEU A 17 -8.22 14.68 3.26
N LEU A 18 -7.96 14.51 1.96
CA LEU A 18 -8.41 15.46 0.93
C LEU A 18 -9.93 15.58 0.87
N GLN A 19 -10.67 14.46 0.91
CA GLN A 19 -12.14 14.48 0.96
C GLN A 19 -12.68 15.23 2.19
N GLN A 20 -11.98 15.12 3.33
CA GLN A 20 -12.32 15.79 4.59
C GLN A 20 -11.89 17.27 4.63
N GLY A 21 -11.17 17.78 3.62
CA GLY A 21 -10.60 19.12 3.64
C GLY A 21 -9.46 19.29 4.65
N LYS A 22 -8.81 18.20 5.06
CA LYS A 22 -7.66 18.18 5.99
C LYS A 22 -6.32 18.12 5.24
N GLY A 23 -6.29 18.64 4.02
CA GLY A 23 -5.13 18.73 3.15
C GLY A 23 -5.53 19.29 1.80
N GLU A 24 -4.59 19.93 1.13
CA GLU A 24 -4.82 20.63 -0.13
C GLU A 24 -4.31 19.85 -1.35
N ILE A 25 -3.18 19.15 -1.19
CA ILE A 25 -2.52 18.35 -2.25
C ILE A 25 -1.94 17.09 -1.62
N ALA A 26 -2.07 15.96 -2.31
CA ALA A 26 -1.41 14.72 -1.92
C ALA A 26 -0.98 13.88 -3.13
N LEU A 27 -0.01 13.00 -2.91
CA LEU A 27 0.34 11.95 -3.86
C LEU A 27 -0.53 10.71 -3.61
N ALA A 28 -1.03 10.10 -4.67
CA ALA A 28 -1.80 8.86 -4.61
C ALA A 28 -1.52 8.00 -5.84
N LEU A 29 -1.62 6.69 -5.69
CA LEU A 29 -1.59 5.76 -6.81
C LEU A 29 -2.92 5.84 -7.61
N GLY A 30 -2.84 5.66 -8.92
CA GLY A 30 -4.00 5.80 -9.81
C GLY A 30 -5.11 4.76 -9.56
N ASP A 31 -4.74 3.54 -9.18
CA ASP A 31 -5.66 2.50 -8.75
C ASP A 31 -6.44 2.88 -7.47
N SER A 32 -5.77 3.52 -6.51
CA SER A 32 -6.37 4.04 -5.28
C SER A 32 -7.35 5.16 -5.58
N VAL A 33 -7.01 6.06 -6.52
CA VAL A 33 -7.91 7.12 -7.00
C VAL A 33 -9.16 6.53 -7.66
N LYS A 34 -9.01 5.49 -8.50
CA LYS A 34 -10.16 4.79 -9.12
C LYS A 34 -11.09 4.21 -8.05
N ARG A 35 -10.53 3.45 -7.10
CA ARG A 35 -11.30 2.83 -6.00
C ARG A 35 -12.00 3.86 -5.11
N ALA A 36 -11.37 5.02 -4.87
CA ALA A 36 -11.97 6.14 -4.15
C ALA A 36 -13.19 6.72 -4.90
N ALA A 37 -13.07 6.93 -6.21
CA ALA A 37 -14.16 7.44 -7.05
C ALA A 37 -15.33 6.46 -7.17
N GLU A 38 -15.05 5.16 -7.05
CA GLU A 38 -16.05 4.07 -7.00
C GLU A 38 -16.67 3.90 -5.60
N GLY A 39 -16.05 4.44 -4.55
CA GLY A 39 -16.51 4.30 -3.17
C GLY A 39 -16.28 2.92 -2.59
N ASN A 40 -15.18 2.26 -2.96
CA ASN A 40 -14.85 0.91 -2.52
C ASN A 40 -14.55 0.87 -1.00
N THR A 41 -15.45 0.26 -0.23
CA THR A 41 -15.33 0.17 1.24
C THR A 41 -14.26 -0.80 1.70
N GLU A 42 -14.02 -1.87 0.96
CA GLU A 42 -12.94 -2.83 1.24
C GLU A 42 -11.56 -2.19 1.11
N ALA A 43 -11.43 -1.17 0.24
CA ALA A 43 -10.21 -0.40 0.07
C ALA A 43 -9.99 0.67 1.16
N GLY A 44 -10.89 0.79 2.14
CA GLY A 44 -10.80 1.76 3.23
C GLY A 44 -11.44 3.11 2.95
N PHE A 45 -12.33 3.21 1.96
CA PHE A 45 -13.11 4.42 1.71
C PHE A 45 -14.51 4.31 2.34
N PRO A 46 -14.99 5.31 3.11
CA PRO A 46 -16.32 5.25 3.72
C PRO A 46 -17.47 5.31 2.71
N GLY A 47 -17.15 5.67 1.47
CA GLY A 47 -18.06 5.81 0.34
C GLY A 47 -17.33 6.49 -0.82
N LYS A 48 -18.08 6.89 -1.84
CA LYS A 48 -17.52 7.61 -3.00
C LYS A 48 -16.88 8.92 -2.56
N LEU A 49 -15.62 9.13 -2.93
CA LEU A 49 -14.92 10.39 -2.73
C LEU A 49 -15.08 11.26 -3.99
N ASP A 50 -15.89 12.30 -3.91
CA ASP A 50 -16.34 13.14 -5.03
C ASP A 50 -15.68 14.53 -5.12
N LYS A 51 -14.92 14.93 -4.08
CA LYS A 51 -14.23 16.22 -4.03
C LYS A 51 -12.84 16.20 -4.66
N LEU A 52 -12.33 15.03 -5.02
CA LEU A 52 -10.97 14.84 -5.51
C LEU A 52 -10.80 15.30 -6.97
N ARG A 53 -9.64 15.88 -7.30
CA ARG A 53 -9.26 16.25 -8.69
C ARG A 53 -7.83 15.80 -8.98
N GLY A 54 -7.62 15.22 -10.15
CA GLY A 54 -6.28 14.91 -10.65
C GLY A 54 -5.60 16.18 -11.18
N ILE A 55 -4.33 16.38 -10.82
CA ILE A 55 -3.52 17.49 -11.32
C ILE A 55 -2.56 17.01 -12.41
N ALA A 56 -1.78 15.97 -12.12
CA ALA A 56 -0.80 15.40 -13.05
C ALA A 56 -0.47 13.95 -12.70
N ALA A 57 -0.08 13.17 -13.71
CA ALA A 57 0.65 11.92 -13.51
C ALA A 57 2.14 12.25 -13.31
N ILE A 58 2.69 11.93 -12.14
CA ILE A 58 4.04 12.39 -11.76
C ILE A 58 5.13 11.43 -12.27
N TYR A 59 4.98 10.13 -12.02
CA TYR A 59 5.91 9.09 -12.47
C TYR A 59 5.27 7.70 -12.41
N PRO A 60 5.78 6.70 -13.17
CA PRO A 60 5.40 5.30 -12.99
C PRO A 60 5.88 4.77 -11.64
N ASN A 61 4.97 4.24 -10.82
CA ASN A 61 5.30 3.60 -9.56
C ASN A 61 5.29 2.07 -9.74
N TYR A 62 6.45 1.43 -9.59
CA TYR A 62 6.61 -0.01 -9.78
C TYR A 62 6.46 -0.75 -8.46
N ILE A 63 5.77 -1.89 -8.50
CA ILE A 63 5.75 -2.80 -7.37
C ILE A 63 7.12 -3.46 -7.22
N GLN A 64 7.65 -3.41 -6.01
CA GLN A 64 8.90 -4.04 -5.63
C GLN A 64 8.62 -5.12 -4.58
N ILE A 65 8.92 -6.36 -4.93
CA ILE A 65 8.87 -7.50 -4.01
C ILE A 65 10.31 -7.83 -3.66
N VAL A 66 10.69 -7.51 -2.43
CA VAL A 66 12.08 -7.58 -1.98
C VAL A 66 12.23 -8.71 -0.98
N ALA A 67 13.19 -9.59 -1.24
CA ALA A 67 13.56 -10.66 -0.33
C ALA A 67 15.06 -10.61 -0.05
N SER A 68 15.46 -10.94 1.18
CA SER A 68 16.89 -11.06 1.51
C SER A 68 17.49 -12.27 0.79
N LYS A 69 18.75 -12.19 0.34
CA LYS A 69 19.43 -13.36 -0.27
C LYS A 69 19.41 -14.60 0.64
N LYS A 70 19.42 -14.40 1.96
CA LYS A 70 19.44 -15.47 2.96
C LYS A 70 18.11 -16.19 3.11
N SER A 71 16.98 -15.59 2.71
CA SER A 71 15.68 -16.26 2.81
C SER A 71 15.49 -17.36 1.76
N GLY A 72 16.32 -17.35 0.70
CA GLY A 72 16.22 -18.30 -0.40
C GLY A 72 15.02 -18.10 -1.34
N ILE A 73 14.23 -17.05 -1.12
CA ILE A 73 13.03 -16.72 -1.91
C ILE A 73 13.47 -16.22 -3.29
N LYS A 74 12.97 -16.86 -4.35
CA LYS A 74 13.24 -16.51 -5.76
C LYS A 74 11.97 -16.27 -6.57
N THR A 75 10.86 -16.82 -6.13
CA THR A 75 9.55 -16.77 -6.79
C THR A 75 8.46 -16.40 -5.78
N LEU A 76 7.27 -16.05 -6.28
CA LEU A 76 6.12 -15.80 -5.40
C LEU A 76 5.70 -17.05 -4.63
N ALA A 77 5.83 -18.24 -5.22
CA ALA A 77 5.49 -19.50 -4.55
C ALA A 77 6.37 -19.74 -3.30
N ASP A 78 7.61 -19.27 -3.30
CA ASP A 78 8.52 -19.41 -2.17
C ASP A 78 8.10 -18.59 -0.93
N LEU A 79 7.09 -17.72 -1.06
CA LEU A 79 6.53 -16.94 0.05
C LEU A 79 5.68 -17.79 0.99
N GLN A 80 5.21 -18.96 0.57
CA GLN A 80 4.39 -19.83 1.41
C GLN A 80 5.13 -20.19 2.72
N GLY A 81 4.46 -19.98 3.85
CA GLY A 81 5.01 -20.18 5.18
C GLY A 81 6.06 -19.15 5.62
N LYS A 82 6.33 -18.10 4.83
CA LYS A 82 7.29 -17.03 5.19
C LYS A 82 6.61 -15.85 5.90
N SER A 83 7.44 -15.02 6.54
CA SER A 83 7.04 -13.69 7.02
C SER A 83 7.11 -12.70 5.86
N LEU A 84 6.09 -11.87 5.69
CA LEU A 84 6.05 -10.82 4.67
C LEU A 84 5.43 -9.54 5.23
N SER A 85 6.12 -8.42 5.02
CA SER A 85 5.51 -7.10 5.19
C SER A 85 4.76 -6.70 3.91
N VAL A 86 3.48 -6.41 4.04
CA VAL A 86 2.58 -6.06 2.92
C VAL A 86 2.31 -4.54 2.82
N GLY A 87 2.99 -3.75 3.66
CA GLY A 87 2.73 -2.31 3.79
C GLY A 87 1.75 -1.99 4.92
N ALA A 88 1.57 -0.69 5.21
CA ALA A 88 0.65 -0.25 6.26
C ALA A 88 -0.81 -0.68 5.96
N PRO A 89 -1.65 -0.92 6.98
CA PRO A 89 -3.05 -1.32 6.79
C PRO A 89 -3.80 -0.32 5.90
N ALA A 90 -4.56 -0.84 4.93
CA ALA A 90 -5.31 -0.06 3.96
C ALA A 90 -4.44 0.98 3.21
N SER A 91 -3.16 0.69 2.97
CA SER A 91 -2.31 1.50 2.10
C SER A 91 -2.45 1.05 0.64
N GLY A 92 -2.09 1.92 -0.31
CA GLY A 92 -2.04 1.54 -1.73
C GLY A 92 -1.12 0.34 -2.00
N THR A 93 -0.03 0.20 -1.24
CA THR A 93 0.85 -0.98 -1.30
C THR A 93 0.12 -2.26 -0.86
N GLU A 94 -0.64 -2.19 0.22
CA GLU A 94 -1.37 -3.33 0.78
C GLU A 94 -2.48 -3.80 -0.17
N LEU A 95 -3.18 -2.87 -0.82
CA LEU A 95 -4.16 -3.19 -1.87
C LEU A 95 -3.50 -3.86 -3.08
N ASN A 96 -2.31 -3.42 -3.48
CA ASN A 96 -1.55 -4.04 -4.55
C ASN A 96 -1.03 -5.43 -4.16
N ALA A 97 -0.58 -5.61 -2.90
CA ALA A 97 -0.17 -6.92 -2.40
C ALA A 97 -1.31 -7.94 -2.46
N ARG A 98 -2.54 -7.58 -2.04
CA ARG A 98 -3.73 -8.44 -2.19
C ARG A 98 -3.98 -8.84 -3.64
N ALA A 99 -3.92 -7.87 -4.55
CA ALA A 99 -4.16 -8.11 -5.97
C ALA A 99 -3.11 -9.07 -6.58
N ILE A 100 -1.83 -8.91 -6.21
CA ILE A 100 -0.74 -9.77 -6.66
C ILE A 100 -0.89 -11.19 -6.10
N PHE A 101 -1.23 -11.32 -4.82
CA PHE A 101 -1.45 -12.62 -4.20
C PHE A 101 -2.62 -13.36 -4.86
N ALA A 102 -3.75 -12.68 -5.05
CA ALA A 102 -4.90 -13.25 -5.75
C ALA A 102 -4.55 -13.70 -7.19
N ALA A 103 -3.78 -12.88 -7.93
CA ALA A 103 -3.32 -13.22 -9.27
C ALA A 103 -2.34 -14.41 -9.28
N ALA A 104 -1.56 -14.58 -8.22
CA ALA A 104 -0.63 -15.70 -8.03
C ALA A 104 -1.31 -16.97 -7.48
N GLY A 105 -2.61 -16.94 -7.19
CA GLY A 105 -3.32 -18.05 -6.53
C GLY A 105 -2.93 -18.24 -5.07
N LEU A 106 -2.33 -17.23 -4.44
CA LEU A 106 -1.93 -17.22 -3.03
C LEU A 106 -2.90 -16.40 -2.20
N LYS A 107 -2.94 -16.70 -0.91
CA LYS A 107 -3.66 -15.93 0.11
C LYS A 107 -2.73 -15.55 1.25
N TYR A 108 -3.15 -14.58 2.05
CA TYR A 108 -2.38 -14.18 3.23
C TYR A 108 -2.30 -15.30 4.26
N GLU A 109 -3.28 -16.20 4.29
CA GLU A 109 -3.30 -17.40 5.13
C GLU A 109 -2.25 -18.44 4.71
N ASP A 110 -1.70 -18.35 3.50
CA ASP A 110 -0.60 -19.20 3.05
C ASP A 110 0.75 -18.72 3.62
N LEU A 111 0.82 -17.51 4.18
CA LEU A 111 2.01 -16.95 4.82
C LEU A 111 2.14 -17.46 6.26
N GLY A 112 3.37 -17.59 6.72
CA GLY A 112 3.63 -17.93 8.13
C GLY A 112 3.36 -16.73 9.05
N ARG A 113 3.54 -15.51 8.53
CA ARG A 113 3.23 -14.26 9.23
C ARG A 113 2.99 -13.13 8.23
N VAL A 114 1.97 -12.32 8.49
CA VAL A 114 1.69 -11.10 7.73
C VAL A 114 1.95 -9.90 8.62
N GLU A 115 2.85 -9.03 8.18
CA GLU A 115 3.22 -7.81 8.89
C GLU A 115 2.64 -6.60 8.15
N TYR A 116 2.02 -5.69 8.90
CA TYR A 116 1.46 -4.47 8.33
C TYR A 116 2.28 -3.25 8.74
N LEU A 117 3.41 -3.04 8.07
CA LEU A 117 4.40 -2.05 8.47
C LEU A 117 4.60 -0.98 7.40
N PRO A 118 4.86 0.28 7.79
CA PRO A 118 5.42 1.29 6.89
C PRO A 118 6.76 0.84 6.29
N PHE A 119 7.18 1.52 5.22
CA PHE A 119 8.38 1.15 4.46
C PHE A 119 9.65 1.09 5.32
N ALA A 120 9.90 2.12 6.14
CA ALA A 120 11.10 2.18 6.99
C ALA A 120 11.14 1.02 8.00
N GLU A 121 10.00 0.68 8.60
CA GLU A 121 9.89 -0.44 9.54
C GLU A 121 10.05 -1.79 8.84
N SER A 122 9.53 -1.92 7.61
CA SER A 122 9.71 -3.12 6.78
C SER A 122 11.20 -3.38 6.45
N VAL A 123 11.98 -2.32 6.22
CA VAL A 123 13.43 -2.43 5.99
C VAL A 123 14.15 -2.91 7.26
N GLU A 124 13.79 -2.38 8.42
CA GLU A 124 14.38 -2.82 9.69
C GLU A 124 14.01 -4.27 10.01
N LEU A 125 12.80 -4.73 9.68
CA LEU A 125 12.40 -6.13 9.84
C LEU A 125 13.30 -7.08 9.02
N ILE A 126 13.52 -6.77 7.74
CA ILE A 126 14.43 -7.53 6.86
C ILE A 126 15.87 -7.55 7.41
N LYS A 127 16.35 -6.40 7.90
CA LYS A 127 17.70 -6.24 8.46
C LYS A 127 17.90 -7.05 9.75
N ASN A 128 16.89 -7.05 10.62
CA ASN A 128 16.91 -7.73 11.92
C ASN A 128 16.54 -9.21 11.83
N ARG A 129 16.16 -9.71 10.64
CA ARG A 129 15.80 -11.12 10.37
C ARG A 129 14.58 -11.59 11.19
N GLN A 130 13.63 -10.70 11.36
CA GLN A 130 12.31 -10.99 11.95
C GLN A 130 11.29 -11.16 10.83
#